data_AF-A0A6M0FH62-F1
#
_entry.id   AF-A0A6M0FH62-F1
#
_cell.length_a   1.000
_cell.length_b   1.000
_cell.length_c   1.000
_cell.angle_alpha   90.00
_cell.angle_beta   90.00
_cell.angle_gamma   90.00
#
_symmetry.space_group_name_H-M   'P 1'
#
loop_
_entity.id
_entity.type
_entity.pdbx_description
1 polymer ?
#
loop_
_entity_poly.entity_id
_entity_poly.type
_entity_poly.pdbx_seq_one_letter_code
_entity_poly.pdbx_strand_id
1 'polypeptide(L)' 'MVCLSSLFGLGGRQTEGFVESIFDLMGLDLPVSDHSTVCRRVKKLNIVIPVMTTREGIHARSRFYIKLI' A
#
# COMPACT_ATOMS: atom_id res chain seq x y z
N MET A 1 -2.44 4.95 -0.53
CA MET A 1 -2.68 3.48 -0.47
C MET A 1 -1.39 2.69 -0.74
N VAL A 2 -0.68 2.92 -1.85
CA VAL A 2 0.54 2.15 -2.24
C VAL A 2 1.60 2.02 -1.14
N CYS A 3 1.89 3.11 -0.42
CA CYS A 3 2.88 3.07 0.65
C CYS A 3 2.43 2.18 1.82
N LEU A 4 1.15 2.23 2.19
CA LEU A 4 0.57 1.41 3.26
C LEU A 4 0.50 -0.05 2.83
N SER A 5 0.06 -0.34 1.60
CA SER A 5 0.04 -1.71 1.06
C SER A 5 1.44 -2.31 1.00
N SER A 6 2.45 -1.50 0.63
CA SER A 6 3.85 -1.94 0.59
C SER A 6 4.46 -2.12 1.97
N LEU A 7 4.13 -1.25 2.94
CA LEU A 7 4.66 -1.32 4.29
C LEU A 7 4.08 -2.50 5.08
N PHE A 8 2.77 -2.73 4.94
CA PHE A 8 2.06 -3.78 5.67
C PHE A 8 1.90 -5.08 4.86
N GLY A 9 2.35 -5.11 3.60
CA GLY A 9 2.23 -6.28 2.72
C GLY A 9 0.78 -6.64 2.38
N LEU A 10 -0.15 -5.69 2.44
CA LEU A 10 -1.58 -5.92 2.26
C LEU A 10 -1.97 -5.86 0.79
N GLY A 11 -2.97 -6.67 0.43
CA GLY A 11 -3.61 -6.56 -0.88
C GLY A 11 -4.31 -5.22 -1.06
N GLY A 12 -4.49 -4.79 -2.30
CA GLY A 12 -5.14 -3.53 -2.64
C GLY A 12 -6.46 -3.24 -1.93
N ARG A 13 -7.40 -4.18 -2.06
CA ARG A 13 -8.74 -4.10 -1.44
C ARG A 13 -8.69 -4.21 0.08
N GLN A 14 -7.69 -4.90 0.62
CA GLN A 14 -7.48 -5.01 2.06
C GLN A 14 -6.93 -3.69 2.64
N THR A 15 -6.09 -3.00 1.89
CA THR A 15 -5.52 -1.69 2.28
C THR A 15 -6.59 -0.61 2.30
N GLU A 16 -7.58 -0.69 1.41
CA GLU A 16 -8.75 0.20 1.36
C GLU A 16 -9.56 0.12 2.67
N GLY A 17 -10.06 -1.06 3.04
CA GLY A 17 -10.81 -1.23 4.29
C GLY A 17 -9.96 -0.99 5.56
N PHE A 18 -8.65 -1.26 5.50
CA PHE A 18 -7.74 -0.91 6.59
C PHE A 18 -7.63 0.61 6.81
N VAL A 19 -7.60 1.38 5.72
CA VAL A 19 -7.53 2.84 5.80
C VAL A 19 -8.87 3.43 6.22
N GLU A 20 -9.98 2.89 5.73
CA GLU A 20 -11.33 3.24 6.21
C GLU A 20 -11.40 3.06 7.73
N SER A 21 -10.96 1.90 8.24
CA SER A 21 -10.93 1.63 9.69
C SER A 21 -10.06 2.63 10.48
N ILE A 22 -8.95 3.09 9.89
CA ILE A 22 -8.09 4.13 10.52
C ILE A 22 -8.81 5.47 10.55
N PHE A 23 -9.47 5.86 9.45
CA PHE A 23 -10.22 7.12 9.38
C PHE A 23 -11.39 7.12 10.34
N ASP A 24 -12.12 6.00 10.44
CA ASP A 24 -13.19 5.81 11.44
C ASP A 24 -12.66 5.96 12.87
N LEU A 25 -11.51 5.34 13.18
CA LEU A 25 -10.88 5.46 14.50
C LEU A 25 -10.42 6.89 14.82
N MET A 26 -9.99 7.64 13.80
CA MET A 26 -9.63 9.05 13.93
C MET A 26 -10.85 9.98 13.93
N GLY A 27 -12.05 9.47 13.71
CA GLY A 27 -13.28 10.26 13.57
C GLY A 27 -13.29 11.14 12.32
N LEU A 28 -12.60 10.73 11.25
CA LEU A 28 -12.49 11.46 10.00
C LEU A 28 -13.42 10.84 8.93
N ASP A 29 -14.40 11.60 8.46
CA ASP A 29 -15.26 11.20 7.33
C ASP A 29 -14.62 11.60 5.98
N LEU A 30 -13.47 11.00 5.68
CA LEU A 30 -12.72 11.26 4.44
C LEU A 30 -12.96 10.12 3.43
N PRO A 31 -13.25 10.43 2.16
CA PRO A 31 -13.43 9.39 1.15
C PRO A 31 -12.10 8.66 0.88
N VAL A 32 -12.11 7.35 1.05
CA VAL A 32 -10.97 6.50 0.69
C VAL A 32 -10.99 6.24 -0.82
N SER A 33 -9.85 6.39 -1.47
CA SER A 33 -9.72 6.11 -2.90
C SER A 33 -9.67 4.60 -3.15
N ASP A 34 -10.57 4.08 -3.99
CA ASP A 34 -10.56 2.67 -4.40
C ASP A 34 -9.20 2.27 -5.00
N HIS A 35 -8.76 1.06 -4.63
CA HIS A 35 -7.56 0.44 -5.13
C HIS A 35 -7.46 0.45 -6.66
N SER A 36 -8.56 0.22 -7.41
CA SER A 36 -8.52 0.21 -8.87
C SER A 36 -8.11 1.56 -9.46
N THR A 37 -8.56 2.66 -8.83
CA THR A 37 -8.21 4.03 -9.21
C THR A 37 -6.74 4.32 -8.93
N VAL A 38 -6.24 3.87 -7.78
CA VAL A 38 -4.81 4.01 -7.42
C VAL A 38 -3.93 3.19 -8.38
N CYS A 39 -4.26 1.94 -8.66
CA CYS A 39 -3.50 1.09 -9.60
C CYS A 39 -3.37 1.72 -10.99
N ARG A 40 -4.46 2.28 -11.53
CA ARG A 40 -4.43 2.97 -12.83
C ARG A 40 -3.52 4.19 -12.83
N ARG A 41 -3.50 4.95 -11.74
CA ARG A 41 -2.60 6.12 -11.59
C ARG A 41 -1.15 5.71 -11.44
N VAL A 42 -0.87 4.67 -10.65
CA VAL A 42 0.48 4.12 -10.48
C VAL A 42 1.04 3.62 -11.80
N LYS A 43 0.23 2.94 -12.63
CA LYS A 43 0.66 2.51 -13.98
C LYS A 43 1.14 3.67 -14.88
N LYS A 44 0.59 4.87 -14.69
CA LYS A 44 1.00 6.08 -15.42
C LYS A 44 2.18 6.79 -14.74
N LEU A 45 2.45 6.47 -13.48
CA LEU A 45 3.48 7.08 -12.66
C LEU A 45 4.76 6.25 -12.76
N ASN A 46 5.68 6.65 -13.64
CA ASN A 46 6.98 6.00 -13.83
C ASN A 46 7.95 6.32 -12.68
N ILE A 47 7.57 6.01 -11.44
CA ILE A 47 8.42 6.12 -10.27
C ILE A 47 8.73 4.71 -9.76
N VAL A 48 10.01 4.42 -9.59
CA VAL A 48 10.46 3.22 -8.88
C VAL A 48 10.44 3.57 -7.40
N ILE A 49 9.53 2.99 -6.62
CA ILE A 49 9.52 3.17 -5.17
C ILE A 49 10.64 2.29 -4.60
N PRO A 50 11.71 2.87 -4.02
CA PRO A 50 12.80 2.08 -3.47
C PRO A 50 12.33 1.36 -2.20
N VAL A 51 12.39 0.03 -2.21
CA VAL A 51 12.16 -0.78 -1.00
C VAL A 51 13.42 -0.71 -0.16
N MET A 52 13.39 0.04 0.94
CA MET A 52 14.49 0.09 1.90
C MET A 52 14.50 -1.21 2.71
N THR A 53 15.41 -2.13 2.36
CA THR A 53 15.71 -3.28 3.21
C THR A 53 16.55 -2.78 4.39
N THR A 54 16.00 -2.81 5.61
CA THR A 54 16.83 -2.63 6.80
C THR A 54 17.73 -3.86 6.93
N ARG A 55 19.04 -3.65 7.03
CA ARG A 55 20.05 -4.73 7.01
C ARG A 55 20.22 -5.46 8.35
N GLU A 56 19.29 -5.27 9.28
CA GLU A 56 19.30 -5.93 10.59
C GLU A 56 18.02 -6.75 10.71
N GLY A 57 18.19 -8.06 10.95
CA GLY A 57 17.22 -9.11 10.69
C GLY A 57 15.80 -8.86 11.20
N ILE A 58 14.88 -8.68 10.25
CA ILE A 58 13.48 -9.08 10.40
C ILE A 58 13.24 -10.18 9.37
N HIS A 59 13.04 -11.40 9.86
CA HIS A 59 12.61 -12.54 9.08
C HIS A 59 11.25 -12.24 8.44
N ALA A 60 11.26 -11.62 7.27
CA ALA A 60 10.08 -11.42 6.47
C ALA A 60 10.44 -11.81 5.05
N ARG A 61 9.81 -12.90 4.60
CA ARG A 61 9.84 -13.45 3.25
C ARG A 61 9.40 -12.34 2.27
N SER A 62 10.33 -11.48 1.86
CA SER A 62 10.07 -10.39 0.92
C SER A 62 9.91 -10.98 -0.48
N ARG A 63 8.70 -11.52 -0.73
CA ARG A 63 8.23 -11.74 -2.09
C ARG A 63 8.11 -10.36 -2.73
N PHE A 64 8.95 -10.15 -3.74
CA PHE A 64 8.87 -9.06 -4.71
C PHE A 64 7.42 -8.91 -5.22
N TYR A 65 6.64 -7.98 -4.64
CA TYR A 65 5.28 -7.65 -5.08
C TYR A 65 5.20 -6.31 -5.83
N ILE A 66 6.32 -5.78 -6.32
CA ILE A 66 6.32 -4.59 -7.19
C ILE A 66 6.37 -4.96 -8.68
N LYS A 67 6.61 -6.23 -9.03
CA LYS A 67 6.65 -6.67 -10.44
C LYS A 67 5.28 -7.03 -11.03
N LEU A 68 4.17 -6.78 -10.32
CA LEU A 68 2.82 -7.13 -10.78
C LEU A 68 1.77 -6.01 -10.54
N ILE A 69 2.18 -4.75 -10.67
CA ILE A 69 1.28 -3.62 -10.97
C ILE A 69 1.72 -3.04 -12.31
#